data_AF-A0A7C0VXP9-F1
#
_entry.id   AF-A0A7C0VXP9-F1
#
_cell.length_a   1.000
_cell.length_b   1.000
_cell.length_c   1.000
_cell.angle_alpha   90.00
_cell.angle_beta   90.00
_cell.angle_gamma   90.00
#
_symmetry.space_group_name_H-M   'P 1'
#
loop_
_entity.id
_entity.type
_entity.pdbx_description
1 polymer ?
#
loop_
_entity_poly.entity_id
_entity_poly.type
_entity_poly.pdbx_seq_one_letter_code
_entity_poly.pdbx_strand_id
1 'polypeptide(L)' 'MSFKDALNSGRFVVTAEAGPPKGTDISKIVHEVEALKGKVDAVNVTDNQSAVMRISSTSFCKIL' A
#
# COMPACT_ATOMS: atom_id res chain seq x y z
N MET A 1 10.21 -4.96 11.69
CA MET A 1 10.43 -6.24 11.00
C MET A 1 10.42 -5.94 9.51
N SER A 2 11.40 -6.41 8.73
CA SER A 2 11.34 -6.23 7.28
C SER A 2 10.34 -7.21 6.67
N PHE A 3 9.81 -6.90 5.48
CA PHE A 3 8.96 -7.85 4.76
C PHE A 3 9.71 -9.16 4.45
N LYS A 4 11.02 -9.10 4.20
CA LYS A 4 11.87 -10.29 4.03
C LYS A 4 11.85 -11.20 5.26
N ASP A 5 11.88 -10.62 6.45
CA ASP A 5 11.81 -11.41 7.69
C ASP A 5 10.44 -12.07 7.85
N ALA A 6 9.36 -11.38 7.47
CA ALA A 6 8.01 -11.94 7.49
C ALA A 6 7.91 -13.17 6.56
N LEU A 7 8.46 -13.08 5.33
CA LEU A 7 8.51 -14.19 4.39
C LEU A 7 9.32 -15.39 4.91
N ASN A 8 10.39 -15.14 5.67
CA ASN A 8 11.24 -16.20 6.22
C ASN A 8 10.73 -16.81 7.53
N SER A 9 9.66 -16.26 8.12
CA SER A 9 9.21 -16.65 9.47
C SER A 9 8.40 -17.95 9.53
N GLY A 10 8.02 -18.52 8.39
CA GLY A 10 7.22 -19.75 8.31
C GLY A 10 5.75 -19.59 8.75
N ARG A 11 5.34 -18.40 9.21
CA ARG A 11 3.93 -18.07 9.49
C ARG A 11 3.20 -17.67 8.21
N PHE A 12 1.87 -17.71 8.25
CA PHE A 12 1.05 -17.17 7.16
C PHE A 12 1.24 -15.65 7.05
N VAL A 13 1.58 -15.18 5.85
CA VAL A 13 1.84 -13.77 5.56
C VAL A 13 0.61 -13.16 4.87
N VAL A 14 0.19 -11.99 5.34
CA VAL A 14 -0.95 -11.25 4.78
C VAL A 14 -0.45 -9.94 4.19
N THR A 15 -0.75 -9.70 2.92
CA THR A 15 -0.45 -8.43 2.24
C THR A 15 -1.74 -7.76 1.78
N ALA A 16 -1.69 -6.44 1.59
CA ALA A 16 -2.76 -5.68 0.96
C ALA A 16 -2.23 -4.86 -0.21
N GLU A 17 -3.07 -4.66 -1.21
CA GLU A 17 -2.77 -3.80 -2.35
C GLU A 17 -3.49 -2.46 -2.20
N ALA A 18 -2.76 -1.37 -2.38
CA ALA A 18 -3.29 -0.01 -2.41
C ALA A 18 -3.14 0.60 -3.81
N GLY A 19 -4.27 0.99 -4.39
CA GLY A 19 -4.29 1.76 -5.64
C GLY A 19 -4.21 3.25 -5.35
N PRO A 20 -3.19 3.98 -5.84
CA PRO A 20 -3.16 5.43 -5.69
C PRO A 20 -4.42 6.06 -6.31
N PRO A 21 -5.02 7.08 -5.68
CA PRO A 21 -6.24 7.69 -6.18
C PRO A 21 -5.95 8.59 -7.39
N LYS A 22 -7.01 8.92 -8.12
CA LYS A 22 -6.98 9.95 -9.15
C LYS A 22 -7.11 11.33 -8.50
N GLY A 23 -6.23 12.26 -8.88
CA GLY A 23 -6.24 13.62 -8.36
C GLY A 23 -5.34 13.79 -7.13
N THR A 24 -5.54 14.90 -6.40
CA THR A 24 -4.70 15.31 -5.28
C THR A 24 -5.29 14.99 -3.91
N ASP A 25 -6.59 14.69 -3.83
CA ASP A 25 -7.22 14.28 -2.57
C ASP A 25 -6.93 12.80 -2.29
N ILE A 26 -6.10 12.58 -1.28
CA ILE A 26 -5.68 11.25 -0.81
C ILE A 26 -6.29 10.89 0.55
N SER A 27 -7.14 11.75 1.13
CA SER A 27 -7.63 11.60 2.51
C SER A 27 -8.32 10.25 2.75
N LYS A 28 -9.18 9.85 1.81
CA LYS A 28 -9.92 8.57 1.87
C LYS A 28 -9.01 7.36 1.88
N ILE A 29 -8.08 7.27 0.92
CA ILE A 29 -7.22 6.08 0.80
C ILE A 29 -6.23 6.00 1.98
N VAL A 30 -5.77 7.13 2.50
CA VAL A 30 -4.91 7.16 3.70
C VAL A 30 -5.67 6.62 4.91
N HIS A 31 -6.93 7.02 5.09
CA HIS A 31 -7.77 6.48 6.16
C HIS A 31 -7.97 4.96 6.03
N GLU A 32 -8.24 4.46 4.83
CA GLU A 32 -8.41 3.03 4.55
C GLU A 32 -7.13 2.24 4.82
N VAL A 33 -5.97 2.74 4.40
CA VAL A 33 -4.67 2.06 4.63
C VAL A 33 -4.28 2.09 6.11
N GLU A 34 -4.50 3.20 6.82
CA GLU A 34 -4.23 3.29 8.27
C GLU A 34 -5.08 2.28 9.07
N ALA A 35 -6.30 1.98 8.62
CA ALA A 35 -7.13 0.94 9.26
C ALA A 35 -6.56 -0.49 9.14
N LEU A 36 -5.60 -0.70 8.22
CA LEU A 36 -4.88 -1.97 8.01
C LEU A 36 -3.57 -2.06 8.79
N LYS A 37 -3.15 -0.96 9.43
CA LYS A 37 -1.90 -0.90 10.18
C LYS A 37 -1.90 -1.92 11.32
N GLY A 38 -0.83 -2.72 11.38
CA GLY A 38 -0.70 -3.83 12.34
C GLY A 38 -1.54 -5.08 12.02
N LYS A 39 -2.32 -5.09 10.93
CA LYS A 39 -3.10 -6.25 10.47
C LYS A 39 -2.49 -6.94 9.23
N VAL A 40 -1.64 -6.22 8.49
CA VAL A 40 -0.95 -6.71 7.29
C VAL A 40 0.56 -6.60 7.47
N ASP A 41 1.30 -7.49 6.82
CA ASP A 41 2.76 -7.56 6.86
C ASP A 41 3.43 -6.58 5.89
N ALA A 42 2.74 -6.28 4.78
CA ALA A 42 3.17 -5.29 3.80
C ALA A 42 1.98 -4.76 2.99
N VAL A 43 2.14 -3.54 2.48
CA VAL A 43 1.23 -2.93 1.51
C VAL A 43 1.99 -2.70 0.22
N ASN A 44 1.51 -3.26 -0.90
CA ASN A 44 2.05 -2.95 -2.22
C ASN A 44 1.24 -1.80 -2.84
N VAL A 45 1.93 -0.83 -3.43
CA VAL A 45 1.31 0.28 -4.14
C VAL A 45 1.40 0.04 -5.64
N THR A 46 0.27 0.05 -6.34
CA THR A 46 0.24 -0.16 -7.79
C THR A 46 0.70 1.08 -8.55
N ASP A 47 1.38 0.87 -9.68
CA ASP A 47 1.81 1.94 -10.57
C ASP A 47 0.90 2.02 -11.80
N ASN A 48 0.13 3.11 -11.91
CA ASN A 48 -0.74 3.41 -13.06
C ASN A 48 -1.62 2.25 -13.57
N GLN A 49 -2.28 1.53 -12.66
CA GLN A 49 -3.19 0.43 -13.00
C GLN A 49 -4.18 0.87 -14.11
N SER A 50 -4.29 0.04 -15.15
CA SER A 50 -5.16 0.25 -16.32
C SER A 50 -4.83 1.50 -17.15
N ALA A 51 -3.58 2.00 -17.09
CA ALA A 51 -3.14 3.21 -17.78
C ALA A 51 -3.97 4.46 -17.42
N VAL A 52 -4.59 4.47 -16.25
CA VAL A 52 -5.35 5.61 -15.73
C VAL A 52 -4.40 6.52 -14.95
N MET A 53 -4.41 7.82 -15.29
CA MET A 53 -3.64 8.83 -14.56
C MET A 53 -4.04 8.85 -13.08
N ARG A 54 -3.09 8.56 -12.21
CA ARG A 54 -3.19 8.58 -10.75
C ARG A 54 -2.00 9.35 -10.17
N ILE A 55 -2.05 9.66 -8.87
CA ILE A 55 -0.86 10.18 -8.18
C ILE A 55 0.29 9.17 -8.31
N SER A 56 1.52 9.69 -8.38
CA SER A 56 2.75 8.89 -8.44
C SER A 56 2.76 7.82 -7.33
N SER A 57 2.97 6.57 -7.71
CA SER A 57 3.10 5.42 -6.81
C SER A 57 4.20 5.63 -5.77
N THR A 58 5.38 6.11 -6.18
CA THR A 58 6.49 6.45 -5.28
C THR A 58 6.13 7.55 -4.29
N SER A 59 5.42 8.59 -4.73
CA SER A 59 4.98 9.67 -3.85
C SER A 59 3.97 9.15 -2.83
N PHE A 60 3.06 8.28 -3.26
CA PHE A 60 2.09 7.65 -2.37
C PHE A 60 2.77 6.73 -1.35
N CYS A 61 3.76 5.91 -1.76
CA CYS A 61 4.58 5.12 -0.85
C CYS A 61 5.31 5.95 0.22
N LYS A 62 5.65 7.21 -0.09
CA LYS A 62 6.32 8.11 0.87
C LYS A 62 5.35 8.68 1.91
N ILE A 63 4.06 8.70 1.60
CA ILE A 63 3.01 9.22 2.47
C ILE A 63 2.49 8.15 3.44
N LEU A 64 2.43 6.89 2.98
CA LEU A 64 2.12 5.72 3.79
C LEU A 64 3.27 5.39 4.76
#